data_AF-A0A0Q7QM09-F1
#
_entry.id   AF-A0A0Q7QM09-F1
#
_cell.length_a   1.000
_cell.length_b   1.000
_cell.length_c   1.000
_cell.angle_alpha   90.00
_cell.angle_beta   90.00
_cell.angle_gamma   90.00
#
_symmetry.space_group_name_H-M   'P 1'
#
loop_
_entity.id
_entity.type
_entity.pdbx_description
1 polymer ?
#
loop_
_entity_poly.entity_id
_entity_poly.type
_entity_poly.pdbx_seq_one_letter_code
_entity_poly.pdbx_strand_id
1 'polypeptide(L)'
;MSSLKFPAVIVLGVVAVLLSAGAVFGLRSWVGTEKGDGDLGTSPTASPSPTDEASAEASAPPTSSPTKSAKPTPSKTPTPTPTPTKKPTPEPTKKPAPTSLSTSYIEKVISQRLATTTGEPVSVGCPGSVSAKVGTSFGCSVRIQSSPSKATTASVVIVSSDGRFKWSSGSAQ
;
A
#
# COMPACT_ATOMS: atom_id res chain seq x y z
N MET A 1 11.34 -6.94 61.65
CA MET A 1 11.63 -8.38 61.41
C MET A 1 10.54 -8.93 60.50
N SER A 2 10.77 -8.98 59.18
CA SER A 2 10.04 -9.81 58.20
C SER A 2 10.44 -9.37 56.79
N SER A 3 11.65 -9.70 56.40
CA SER A 3 12.10 -9.54 55.02
C SER A 3 13.09 -10.64 54.75
N LEU A 4 12.60 -11.81 54.33
CA LEU A 4 13.34 -12.92 53.72
C LEU A 4 12.33 -14.06 53.45
N LYS A 5 11.59 -14.01 52.33
CA LYS A 5 10.77 -15.15 51.85
C LYS A 5 10.30 -15.04 50.40
N PHE A 6 10.92 -14.21 49.56
CA PHE A 6 10.55 -14.09 48.13
C PHE A 6 11.57 -14.64 47.12
N PRO A 7 12.90 -14.69 47.34
CA PRO A 7 13.81 -15.19 46.30
C PRO A 7 13.86 -16.72 46.21
N ALA A 8 13.57 -17.46 47.29
CA ALA A 8 13.72 -18.91 47.30
C ALA A 8 12.62 -19.67 46.52
N VAL A 9 11.40 -19.12 46.46
CA VAL A 9 10.27 -19.76 45.76
C VAL A 9 10.39 -19.62 44.25
N ILE A 10 10.93 -18.49 43.77
CA ILE A 10 11.10 -18.22 42.33
C ILE A 10 12.19 -19.13 41.74
N VAL A 11 13.28 -19.37 42.47
CA VAL A 11 14.38 -20.23 42.00
C VAL A 11 13.93 -21.69 41.86
N LEU A 12 13.13 -22.20 42.79
CA LEU A 12 12.59 -23.56 42.72
C LEU A 12 11.61 -23.76 41.56
N GLY A 13 10.80 -22.74 41.23
CA GLY A 13 9.87 -22.79 40.10
C GLY A 13 10.57 -22.84 38.74
N VAL A 14 11.62 -22.04 38.55
CA VAL A 14 12.34 -21.96 37.26
C VAL A 14 13.09 -23.25 36.94
N VAL A 15 13.66 -23.92 37.95
CA VAL A 15 14.39 -25.19 37.76
C VAL A 15 13.44 -26.32 37.33
N ALA A 16 12.22 -26.38 37.86
CA ALA A 16 11.22 -27.39 37.49
C ALA A 16 10.72 -27.22 36.04
N VAL A 17 10.60 -25.98 35.56
CA VAL A 17 10.17 -25.68 34.18
C VAL A 17 11.29 -25.99 33.18
N LEU A 18 12.56 -25.73 33.53
CA LEU A 18 13.68 -26.03 32.64
C LEU A 18 13.91 -27.54 32.46
N LEU A 19 13.63 -28.36 33.49
CA LEU A 19 13.74 -29.82 33.38
C LEU A 19 12.65 -30.46 32.51
N SER A 20 11.50 -29.82 32.33
CA SER A 20 10.40 -30.35 31.51
C SER A 20 10.50 -29.97 30.01
N ALA A 21 11.21 -28.89 29.67
CA ALA A 21 11.37 -28.45 28.27
C ALA A 21 12.51 -29.17 27.49
N GLY A 22 13.39 -29.91 28.17
CA GLY A 22 14.55 -30.57 27.55
C GLY A 22 14.23 -31.83 26.72
N ALA A 23 13.01 -32.37 26.77
CA ALA A 23 12.69 -33.67 26.17
C ALA A 23 12.08 -33.61 24.75
N VAL A 24 11.79 -32.43 24.19
CA VAL A 24 11.04 -32.31 22.91
C VAL A 24 11.90 -31.80 21.74
N PHE A 25 13.13 -31.36 21.98
CA PHE A 25 14.01 -30.73 20.98
C PHE A 25 15.02 -31.72 20.35
N GLY A 26 14.55 -32.89 19.92
CA GLY A 26 15.43 -34.00 19.51
C GLY A 26 15.34 -34.50 18.06
N LEU A 27 14.33 -34.16 17.25
CA LEU A 27 14.18 -34.78 15.92
C LEU A 27 13.47 -33.88 14.89
N ARG A 28 14.17 -32.92 14.29
CA ARG A 28 13.82 -32.42 12.94
C ARG A 28 14.96 -31.67 12.25
N SER A 29 16.05 -32.39 12.01
CA SER A 29 16.97 -32.07 10.91
C SER A 29 16.34 -32.50 9.56
N TRP A 30 16.81 -31.86 8.49
CA TRP A 30 16.88 -32.30 7.08
C TRP A 30 15.92 -31.76 6.00
N VAL A 31 16.59 -31.29 4.92
CA VAL A 31 16.19 -31.19 3.49
C VAL A 31 15.21 -30.06 3.13
N GLY A 32 15.46 -29.21 2.13
CA GLY A 32 16.45 -29.26 1.05
C GLY A 32 16.52 -27.95 0.24
N THR A 33 17.57 -27.89 -0.55
CA THR A 33 17.98 -26.88 -1.54
C THR A 33 17.23 -27.07 -2.88
N GLU A 34 17.52 -26.17 -3.84
CA GLU A 34 17.14 -26.19 -5.27
C GLU A 34 15.82 -25.49 -5.62
N LYS A 35 15.61 -24.84 -6.77
CA LYS A 35 16.38 -24.31 -7.91
C LYS A 35 15.29 -23.79 -8.87
N GLY A 36 15.46 -22.67 -9.55
CA GLY A 36 14.43 -22.19 -10.49
C GLY A 36 14.76 -20.89 -11.20
N ASP A 37 15.76 -20.94 -12.08
CA ASP A 37 15.94 -20.01 -13.18
C ASP A 37 14.93 -20.31 -14.30
N GLY A 38 14.46 -19.26 -14.99
CA GLY A 38 13.89 -19.33 -16.33
C GLY A 38 12.40 -19.02 -16.44
N ASP A 39 12.05 -17.85 -17.00
CA ASP A 39 11.30 -17.84 -18.25
C ASP A 39 11.40 -16.47 -18.95
N LEU A 40 11.86 -16.51 -20.20
CA LEU A 40 11.90 -15.40 -21.14
C LEU A 40 10.76 -15.60 -22.14
N GLY A 41 9.98 -14.56 -22.39
CA GLY A 41 8.99 -14.50 -23.48
C GLY A 41 7.57 -14.73 -22.98
N THR A 42 6.62 -13.83 -23.23
CA THR A 42 6.03 -13.73 -24.56
C THR A 42 5.17 -12.46 -24.62
N SER A 43 5.39 -11.63 -25.64
CA SER A 43 4.58 -10.47 -25.99
C SER A 43 3.50 -10.90 -26.99
N PRO A 44 2.20 -10.66 -26.74
CA PRO A 44 1.19 -10.74 -27.79
C PRO A 44 1.02 -9.39 -28.48
N THR A 45 1.55 -9.32 -29.69
CA THR A 45 1.12 -8.47 -30.81
C THR A 45 -0.33 -8.81 -31.19
N ALA A 46 -1.20 -7.81 -31.30
CA ALA A 46 -2.37 -7.89 -32.17
C ALA A 46 -2.78 -6.48 -32.66
N SER A 47 -2.50 -6.25 -33.95
CA SER A 47 -2.98 -5.15 -34.78
C SER A 47 -3.83 -5.77 -35.89
N PRO A 48 -5.04 -5.27 -36.15
CA PRO A 48 -5.60 -5.38 -37.49
C PRO A 48 -5.82 -4.02 -38.17
N SER A 49 -5.37 -4.00 -39.42
CA SER A 49 -5.44 -2.96 -40.46
C SER A 49 -6.86 -2.76 -41.04
N PRO A 50 -7.09 -1.66 -41.79
CA PRO A 50 -8.38 -1.27 -42.38
C PRO A 50 -8.73 -2.05 -43.65
N THR A 51 -10.02 -2.12 -43.99
CA THR A 51 -10.54 -2.67 -45.25
C THR A 51 -11.21 -1.57 -46.06
N ASP A 52 -10.54 -1.18 -47.15
CA ASP A 52 -11.13 -0.55 -48.34
C ASP A 52 -11.88 -1.64 -49.15
N GLU A 53 -13.07 -1.33 -49.69
CA GLU A 53 -13.56 -2.02 -50.89
C GLU A 53 -14.44 -1.08 -51.74
N ALA A 54 -13.99 -0.85 -52.96
CA ALA A 54 -14.59 -0.03 -54.00
C ALA A 54 -15.55 -0.85 -54.88
N SER A 55 -16.58 -0.23 -55.46
CA SER A 55 -17.09 -0.68 -56.76
C SER A 55 -17.93 0.37 -57.48
N ALA A 56 -17.55 0.61 -58.72
CA ALA A 56 -18.23 1.36 -59.79
C ALA A 56 -19.47 0.54 -60.30
N GLU A 57 -20.28 0.87 -61.30
CA GLU A 57 -20.28 1.82 -62.42
C GLU A 57 -21.69 1.80 -63.08
N ALA A 58 -22.01 2.87 -63.84
CA ALA A 58 -22.79 2.92 -65.09
C ALA A 58 -24.35 2.77 -65.16
N SER A 59 -24.99 3.93 -65.43
CA SER A 59 -25.71 4.31 -66.69
C SER A 59 -27.03 3.63 -67.13
N ALA A 60 -28.12 4.43 -67.17
CA ALA A 60 -28.96 4.63 -68.37
C ALA A 60 -29.99 5.80 -68.20
N PRO A 61 -30.33 6.57 -69.26
CA PRO A 61 -31.35 7.65 -69.29
C PRO A 61 -32.69 7.13 -69.89
N PRO A 62 -33.71 7.95 -70.29
CA PRO A 62 -34.15 9.32 -69.93
C PRO A 62 -35.63 9.35 -69.46
N THR A 63 -36.20 10.52 -69.12
CA THR A 63 -37.42 11.08 -69.76
C THR A 63 -37.99 12.28 -68.98
N SER A 64 -38.20 13.36 -69.72
CA SER A 64 -38.76 14.65 -69.33
C SER A 64 -40.28 14.61 -69.13
N SER A 65 -40.77 15.20 -68.04
CA SER A 65 -42.15 15.68 -67.94
C SER A 65 -42.19 17.04 -67.23
N PRO A 66 -42.64 18.13 -67.88
CA PRO A 66 -42.71 19.45 -67.28
C PRO A 66 -43.88 19.51 -66.29
N THR A 67 -43.58 19.31 -65.01
CA THR A 67 -44.59 19.44 -63.95
C THR A 67 -44.63 20.89 -63.48
N LYS A 68 -45.78 21.51 -63.78
CA LYS A 68 -46.30 22.82 -63.38
C LYS A 68 -45.58 23.48 -62.19
N SER A 69 -45.11 24.69 -62.45
CA SER A 69 -44.58 25.65 -61.47
C SER A 69 -45.55 25.83 -60.30
N ALA A 70 -45.23 25.20 -59.17
CA ALA A 70 -45.96 25.36 -57.93
C ALA A 70 -45.59 26.72 -57.33
N LYS A 71 -46.64 27.50 -57.01
CA LYS A 71 -46.60 28.75 -56.25
C LYS A 71 -45.65 28.63 -55.05
N PRO A 72 -44.73 29.59 -54.81
CA PRO A 72 -43.80 29.53 -53.69
C PRO A 72 -44.61 29.42 -52.39
N THR A 73 -44.44 28.30 -51.72
CA THR A 73 -44.99 28.10 -50.37
C THR A 73 -44.18 29.01 -49.44
N PRO A 74 -44.81 29.82 -48.57
CA PRO A 74 -44.08 30.66 -47.64
C PRO A 74 -43.12 29.78 -46.84
N SER A 75 -41.82 30.04 -47.01
CA SER A 75 -40.75 29.35 -46.30
C SER A 75 -40.97 29.58 -44.81
N LYS A 76 -41.19 28.49 -44.07
CA LYS A 76 -41.32 28.56 -42.62
C LYS A 76 -39.99 29.04 -42.07
N THR A 77 -39.99 30.21 -41.44
CA THR A 77 -38.85 30.73 -40.69
C THR A 77 -38.34 29.63 -39.75
N PRO A 78 -37.06 29.24 -39.81
CA PRO A 78 -36.53 28.23 -38.92
C PRO A 78 -36.70 28.72 -37.48
N THR A 79 -37.39 27.92 -36.66
CA THR A 79 -37.50 28.16 -35.22
C THR A 79 -36.09 28.16 -34.64
N PRO A 80 -35.71 29.15 -33.80
CA PRO A 80 -34.38 29.18 -33.21
C PRO A 80 -34.15 27.91 -32.39
N THR A 81 -33.11 27.16 -32.75
CA THR A 81 -32.66 25.99 -31.98
C THR A 81 -32.26 26.46 -30.58
N PRO A 82 -32.79 25.85 -29.50
CA PRO A 82 -32.40 26.23 -28.15
C PRO A 82 -30.88 26.04 -27.99
N THR A 83 -30.21 27.11 -27.56
CA THR A 83 -28.77 27.08 -27.30
C THR A 83 -28.49 26.12 -26.14
N PRO A 84 -27.53 25.18 -26.26
CA PRO A 84 -27.23 24.25 -25.19
C PRO A 84 -26.78 25.02 -23.95
N THR A 85 -27.53 24.87 -22.87
CA THR A 85 -27.18 25.45 -21.58
C THR A 85 -25.90 24.79 -21.08
N LYS A 86 -24.84 25.58 -20.82
CA LYS A 86 -23.57 25.05 -20.30
C LYS A 86 -23.86 24.36 -18.96
N LYS A 87 -23.59 23.05 -18.90
CA LYS A 87 -23.64 22.28 -17.66
C LYS A 87 -22.66 22.93 -16.66
N PRO A 88 -23.05 23.13 -15.39
CA PRO A 88 -22.13 23.65 -14.39
C PRO A 88 -20.90 22.74 -14.29
N THR A 89 -19.72 23.35 -14.42
CA THR A 89 -18.45 22.68 -14.14
C THR A 89 -18.43 22.32 -12.64
N PRO A 90 -18.14 21.06 -12.27
CA PRO A 90 -18.03 20.69 -10.87
C PRO A 90 -16.93 21.53 -10.21
N GLU A 91 -17.24 22.09 -9.04
CA GLU A 91 -16.27 22.84 -8.24
C GLU A 91 -15.14 21.89 -7.80
N PRO A 92 -13.87 22.33 -7.81
CA PRO A 92 -12.75 21.49 -7.39
C PRO A 92 -12.91 21.08 -5.93
N THR A 93 -13.07 19.77 -5.70
CA THR A 93 -13.10 19.20 -4.35
C THR A 93 -11.75 19.46 -3.67
N LYS A 94 -11.77 20.22 -2.56
CA LYS A 94 -10.55 20.47 -1.76
C LYS A 94 -9.96 19.13 -1.31
N LYS A 95 -8.70 18.88 -1.65
CA LYS A 95 -7.97 17.69 -1.17
C LYS A 95 -7.89 17.76 0.36
N PRO A 96 -8.25 16.68 1.09
CA PRO A 96 -8.11 16.66 2.53
C PRO A 96 -6.65 16.88 2.93
N ALA A 97 -6.45 17.66 4.00
CA ALA A 97 -5.11 17.91 4.54
C ALA A 97 -4.46 16.59 4.99
N PRO A 98 -3.15 16.41 4.81
CA PRO A 98 -2.46 15.22 5.27
C PRO A 98 -2.50 15.17 6.80
N THR A 99 -3.09 14.12 7.35
CA THR A 99 -3.03 13.85 8.80
C THR A 99 -1.63 13.33 9.15
N SER A 100 -0.94 14.02 10.04
CA SER A 100 0.33 13.55 10.62
C SER A 100 0.10 12.91 11.99
N LEU A 101 0.84 11.84 12.29
CA LEU A 101 0.89 11.22 13.61
C LEU A 101 2.25 11.45 14.25
N SER A 102 2.26 11.69 15.56
CA SER A 102 3.49 11.76 16.34
C SER A 102 4.03 10.36 16.63
N THR A 103 5.34 10.19 16.54
CA THR A 103 6.01 8.90 16.79
C THR A 103 6.42 8.71 18.25
N SER A 104 6.17 9.68 19.13
CA SER A 104 6.62 9.62 20.54
C SER A 104 6.08 8.39 21.29
N TYR A 105 4.83 8.01 21.03
CA TYR A 105 4.26 6.79 21.61
C TYR A 105 4.98 5.52 21.10
N ILE A 106 5.31 5.52 19.81
CA ILE A 106 5.98 4.41 19.11
C ILE A 106 7.39 4.22 19.69
N GLU A 107 8.14 5.31 19.87
CA GLU A 107 9.46 5.33 20.51
C GLU A 107 9.44 4.70 21.90
N LYS A 108 8.46 5.07 22.74
CA LYS A 108 8.31 4.53 24.10
C LYS A 108 8.04 3.03 24.10
N VAL A 109 7.14 2.56 23.25
CA VAL A 109 6.79 1.13 23.20
C VAL A 109 7.97 0.28 22.69
N ILE A 110 8.67 0.76 21.65
CA ILE A 110 9.83 0.05 21.10
C ILE A 110 10.98 0.04 22.11
N SER A 111 11.32 1.19 22.72
CA SER A 111 12.37 1.26 23.73
C SER A 111 12.08 0.38 24.94
N GLN A 112 10.85 0.36 25.46
CA GLN A 112 10.47 -0.50 26.58
C GLN A 112 10.60 -2.00 26.24
N ARG A 113 10.06 -2.44 25.10
CA ARG A 113 10.13 -3.86 24.70
C ARG A 113 11.56 -4.31 24.47
N LEU A 114 12.37 -3.48 23.81
CA LEU A 114 13.77 -3.79 23.61
C LEU A 114 14.51 -3.83 24.94
N ALA A 115 14.34 -2.83 25.81
CA ALA A 115 14.99 -2.80 27.11
C ALA A 115 14.65 -4.04 27.97
N THR A 116 13.39 -4.51 27.93
CA THR A 116 13.00 -5.76 28.61
C THR A 116 13.62 -7.01 27.99
N THR A 117 13.93 -6.98 26.69
CA THR A 117 14.50 -8.13 25.96
C THR A 117 16.01 -8.19 26.11
N THR A 118 16.71 -7.06 25.97
CA THR A 118 18.17 -6.98 26.12
C THR A 118 18.61 -6.85 27.58
N GLY A 119 17.73 -6.49 28.50
CA GLY A 119 18.08 -6.24 29.90
C GLY A 119 18.86 -4.94 30.11
N GLU A 120 18.94 -4.09 29.10
CA GLU A 120 19.75 -2.85 29.10
C GLU A 120 18.94 -1.66 28.58
N PRO A 121 19.26 -0.42 29.01
CA PRO A 121 18.59 0.76 28.51
C PRO A 121 18.90 1.00 27.03
N VAL A 122 17.84 1.13 26.23
CA VAL A 122 17.91 1.36 24.77
C VAL A 122 17.31 2.73 24.44
N SER A 123 18.02 3.51 23.63
CA SER A 123 17.54 4.77 23.07
C SER A 123 17.00 4.53 21.66
N VAL A 124 15.76 4.97 21.42
CA VAL A 124 15.09 4.84 20.12
C VAL A 124 14.76 6.23 19.60
N GLY A 125 15.24 6.55 18.40
CA GLY A 125 14.92 7.79 17.69
C GLY A 125 14.12 7.51 16.44
N CYS A 126 12.87 7.95 16.40
CA CYS A 126 12.00 7.89 15.23
C CYS A 126 11.85 9.30 14.60
N PRO A 127 11.41 9.39 13.33
CA PRO A 127 11.06 10.69 12.73
C PRO A 127 9.88 11.33 13.46
N GLY A 128 9.99 12.58 13.90
CA GLY A 128 9.02 13.19 14.83
C GLY A 128 7.57 13.27 14.34
N SER A 129 7.31 13.20 13.04
CA SER A 129 5.96 13.12 12.47
C SER A 129 5.94 12.30 11.19
N VAL A 130 4.97 11.40 11.08
CA VAL A 130 4.78 10.51 9.93
C VAL A 130 3.35 10.60 9.42
N SER A 131 3.12 10.20 8.16
CA SER A 131 1.76 10.20 7.60
C SER A 131 0.88 9.18 8.33
N ALA A 132 -0.33 9.58 8.74
CA ALA A 132 -1.31 8.71 9.43
C ALA A 132 -1.92 7.62 8.53
N LYS A 133 -1.37 7.40 7.34
CA LYS A 133 -1.95 6.52 6.33
C LYS A 133 -1.62 5.08 6.68
N VAL A 134 -2.63 4.23 6.68
CA VAL A 134 -2.44 2.78 6.85
C VAL A 134 -1.50 2.27 5.75
N GLY A 135 -0.51 1.48 6.15
CA GLY A 135 0.56 0.98 5.30
C GLY A 135 1.79 1.89 5.24
N THR A 136 1.78 3.08 5.84
CA THR A 136 2.98 3.90 5.96
C THR A 136 4.02 3.20 6.82
N SER A 137 5.21 2.99 6.26
CA SER A 137 6.36 2.42 6.96
C SER A 137 7.48 3.43 7.12
N PHE A 138 8.16 3.40 8.27
CA PHE A 138 9.31 4.27 8.54
C PHE A 138 10.33 3.56 9.44
N GLY A 139 11.58 3.99 9.37
CA GLY A 139 12.67 3.46 10.18
C GLY A 139 12.86 4.27 11.46
N CYS A 140 13.09 3.56 12.56
CA CYS A 140 13.57 4.14 13.82
C CYS A 140 14.98 3.65 14.10
N SER A 141 15.87 4.57 14.46
CA SER A 141 17.22 4.23 14.92
C SER A 141 17.17 3.73 16.35
N VAL A 142 17.79 2.58 16.60
CA VAL A 142 17.85 1.94 17.92
C VAL A 142 19.32 1.86 18.35
N ARG A 143 19.64 2.37 19.53
CA ARG A 143 21.00 2.34 20.11
C ARG A 143 20.95 1.80 21.53
N ILE A 144 21.77 0.81 21.83
CA ILE A 144 21.94 0.29 23.19
C ILE A 144 22.97 1.16 23.91
N GLN A 145 22.70 1.61 25.14
CA GLN A 145 23.64 2.49 25.84
C GLN A 145 25.00 1.84 26.13
N SER A 146 25.02 0.54 26.41
CA SER A 146 26.25 -0.23 26.63
C SER A 146 27.04 -0.50 25.33
N SER A 147 26.42 -0.30 24.16
CA SER A 147 27.06 -0.51 22.86
C SER A 147 26.51 0.50 21.84
N PRO A 148 26.83 1.80 21.99
CA PRO A 148 26.26 2.86 21.17
C PRO A 148 26.68 2.77 19.69
N SER A 149 27.78 2.06 19.42
CA SER A 149 28.30 1.75 18.09
C SER A 149 27.53 0.66 17.35
N LYS A 150 26.72 -0.15 18.05
CA LYS A 150 25.78 -1.10 17.42
C LYS A 150 24.40 -0.45 17.30
N ALA A 151 24.24 0.37 16.26
CA ALA A 151 22.93 0.90 15.90
C ALA A 151 22.15 -0.12 15.06
N THR A 152 20.94 -0.47 15.49
CA THR A 152 20.01 -1.33 14.75
C THR A 152 18.86 -0.48 14.22
N THR A 153 18.30 -0.81 13.06
CA THR A 153 17.14 -0.10 12.52
C THR A 153 15.87 -0.90 12.79
N ALA A 154 14.93 -0.32 13.52
CA ALA A 154 13.60 -0.88 13.69
C ALA A 154 12.69 -0.37 12.57
N SER A 155 12.05 -1.28 11.85
CA SER A 155 11.06 -0.94 10.83
C SER A 155 9.69 -0.93 11.48
N VAL A 156 8.96 0.18 11.34
CA VAL A 156 7.61 0.37 11.88
C VAL A 156 6.63 0.53 10.73
N VAL A 157 5.47 -0.12 10.83
CA VAL A 157 4.36 -0.03 9.85
C VAL A 157 3.07 0.33 10.58
N ILE A 158 2.42 1.40 10.14
CA ILE A 158 1.12 1.82 10.66
C ILE A 158 0.05 0.88 10.12
N VAL A 159 -0.66 0.20 11.02
CA VAL A 159 -1.71 -0.78 10.66
C VAL A 159 -3.12 -0.21 10.77
N SER A 160 -3.29 0.94 11.42
CA SER A 160 -4.59 1.58 11.57
C SER A 160 -4.44 3.10 11.75
N SER A 161 -5.45 3.85 11.34
CA SER A 161 -5.48 5.32 11.39
C SER A 161 -5.51 5.89 12.81
N ASP A 162 -5.77 5.05 13.81
CA ASP A 162 -5.71 5.37 15.25
C ASP A 162 -4.28 5.33 15.81
N GLY A 163 -3.27 5.07 14.96
CA GLY A 163 -1.87 5.03 15.37
C GLY A 163 -1.40 3.68 15.91
N ARG A 164 -2.20 2.61 15.78
CA ARG A 164 -1.70 1.25 16.00
C ARG A 164 -0.65 0.91 14.95
N PHE A 165 0.41 0.25 15.39
CA PHE A 165 1.55 -0.09 14.54
C PHE A 165 2.04 -1.51 14.81
N LYS A 166 2.68 -2.10 13.81
CA LYS A 166 3.53 -3.28 13.95
C LYS A 166 4.97 -2.85 13.73
N TRP A 167 5.91 -3.50 14.41
CA TRP A 167 7.32 -3.21 14.23
C TRP A 167 8.15 -4.48 14.30
N SER A 168 9.32 -4.45 13.67
CA SER A 168 10.33 -5.49 13.73
C SER A 168 11.71 -4.87 13.90
N SER A 169 12.50 -5.36 14.85
CA SER A 169 13.93 -5.09 14.92
C SER A 169 14.64 -5.94 13.87
N GLY A 170 15.03 -5.35 12.75
CA GLY A 170 15.94 -5.99 11.81
C GLY A 170 17.36 -5.57 12.16
N SER A 171 18.19 -6.48 12.64
CA SER A 171 19.64 -6.33 12.46
C SER A 171 19.86 -6.10 10.96
N ALA A 172 20.42 -4.96 10.58
CA ALA A 172 20.96 -4.82 9.23
C ALA A 172 21.90 -6.02 9.02
N GLN A 173 21.60 -6.85 8.03
CA GLN A 173 22.44 -7.99 7.66
C GLN A 173 23.85 -7.53 7.31
#